data_AF-A0A536EBG4-F1
#
_entry.id   AF-A0A536EBG4-F1
#
_cell.length_a   1.000
_cell.length_b   1.000
_cell.length_c   1.000
_cell.angle_alpha   90.00
_cell.angle_beta   90.00
_cell.angle_gamma   90.00
#
_symmetry.space_group_name_H-M   'P 1'
#
loop_
_entity.id
_entity.type
_entity.pdbx_description
1 polymer ?
#
loop_
_entity_poly.entity_id
_entity_poly.type
_entity_poly.pdbx_seq_one_letter_code
_entity_poly.pdbx_strand_id
1 'polypeptide(L)'
;MVQRPDVVADGDFAVDEIALMRSTHFAQLVGNYSRFGWSHLGPTWFYALDFVYAPLDQQSWAFFVAALALHALTMCLIVVAAWRIRGPVLAAITALLLLWFVSTIGVPTFRSTWPPYETILPIILFLLLAAFGAAGSTLAVVGALLTGSYEAQLHVGTVPTIAIALGVMTVIRLVGHRWPARSPVFSDLNRRPQMLVLLGVGLLTLVAMWVPVIADELTGHPGNLTKLARFFFLANLPHHHLHEGVAALGRHLAVFPFGHPPPGSESDYSALTLARLLPVVAFLVLSGALAAAGTIARDRFAQALGTILFILTFGLVWSISRAVGELSSYFLLWTTALPLVLIVGWAALLIKLVPATWLPRSSRSMRARVLAAGVAAVLVVLSATQTIGFLQLPSPATEADPGTRTAAALVEASLASQPRQPVLVTIVSLDAWPAAAGVSLQLIKHGWPVSVRPEYQFMFGDQMRATGRESVELVFVPQTSLSQFDQHAPGLTFVAAVPTCGAGCTLYVFTRTPAAVP
;
A
#
# COMPACT_ATOMS: atom_id res chain seq x y z
N MET A 1 -18.52 -25.45 -13.12
CA MET A 1 -17.69 -24.44 -13.80
C MET A 1 -17.84 -23.15 -13.02
N VAL A 2 -16.79 -22.69 -12.35
CA VAL A 2 -16.78 -21.33 -11.78
C VAL A 2 -16.57 -20.38 -12.96
N GLN A 3 -17.56 -19.52 -13.23
CA GLN A 3 -17.46 -18.50 -14.28
C GLN A 3 -16.31 -17.56 -13.90
N ARG A 4 -15.22 -17.57 -14.68
CA ARG A 4 -14.06 -16.70 -14.43
C ARG A 4 -14.44 -15.28 -14.88
N PRO A 5 -14.35 -14.25 -14.03
CA PRO A 5 -14.65 -12.88 -14.46
C PRO A 5 -13.60 -12.42 -15.48
N ASP A 6 -14.06 -11.89 -16.60
CA ASP A 6 -13.19 -11.26 -17.60
C ASP A 6 -12.88 -9.81 -17.20
N VAL A 7 -11.76 -9.66 -16.49
CA VAL A 7 -11.28 -8.40 -15.92
C VAL A 7 -10.14 -7.86 -16.77
N VAL A 8 -10.31 -6.64 -17.28
CA VAL A 8 -9.25 -5.87 -17.93
C VAL A 8 -8.86 -4.74 -16.98
N ALA A 9 -7.62 -4.72 -16.55
CA ALA A 9 -7.05 -3.60 -15.81
C ALA A 9 -6.54 -2.52 -16.78
N ASP A 10 -6.62 -1.26 -16.40
CA ASP A 10 -6.04 -0.12 -17.09
C ASP A 10 -5.39 0.84 -16.10
N GLY A 11 -4.81 1.94 -16.56
CA GLY A 11 -4.23 2.94 -15.67
C GLY A 11 -3.16 2.37 -14.73
N ASP A 12 -3.19 2.81 -13.47
CA ASP A 12 -2.28 2.35 -12.42
C ASP A 12 -2.36 0.84 -12.24
N PHE A 13 -3.58 0.28 -12.28
CA PHE A 13 -3.79 -1.15 -12.09
C PHE A 13 -3.09 -1.99 -13.15
N ALA A 14 -3.08 -1.52 -14.41
CA ALA A 14 -2.37 -2.21 -15.48
C ALA A 14 -0.86 -2.16 -15.29
N VAL A 15 -0.31 -1.00 -14.93
CA VAL A 15 1.14 -0.83 -14.71
C VAL A 15 1.60 -1.65 -13.51
N ASP A 16 0.83 -1.65 -12.43
CA ASP A 16 1.10 -2.46 -11.25
C ASP A 16 1.00 -3.96 -11.55
N GLU A 17 0.03 -4.38 -12.36
CA GLU A 17 -0.06 -5.77 -12.77
C GLU A 17 1.12 -6.19 -13.67
N ILE A 18 1.60 -5.32 -14.56
CA ILE A 18 2.83 -5.57 -15.33
C ILE A 18 4.01 -5.79 -14.37
N ALA A 19 4.16 -4.95 -13.34
CA ALA A 19 5.21 -5.11 -12.32
C ALA A 19 5.02 -6.40 -11.49
N LEU A 20 3.78 -6.75 -11.14
CA LEU A 20 3.43 -8.00 -10.46
C LEU A 20 3.80 -9.23 -11.30
N MET A 21 3.45 -9.25 -12.59
CA MET A 21 3.84 -10.32 -13.52
C MET A 21 5.35 -10.52 -13.55
N ARG A 22 6.14 -9.44 -13.51
CA ARG A 22 7.61 -9.52 -13.44
C ARG A 22 8.11 -10.10 -12.12
N SER A 23 7.41 -9.86 -11.02
CA SER A 23 7.78 -10.42 -9.71
C SER A 23 7.71 -11.95 -9.70
N THR A 24 6.81 -12.55 -10.50
CA THR A 24 6.69 -14.03 -10.66
C THR A 24 7.96 -14.68 -11.24
N HIS A 25 8.83 -13.88 -11.87
CA HIS A 25 10.10 -14.29 -12.47
C HIS A 25 11.31 -13.70 -11.73
N PHE A 26 11.12 -13.17 -10.52
CA PHE A 26 12.16 -12.47 -9.75
C PHE A 26 12.81 -11.28 -10.50
N ALA A 27 12.09 -10.68 -11.45
CA ALA A 27 12.63 -9.63 -12.31
C ALA A 27 12.24 -8.21 -11.86
N GLN A 28 11.38 -8.08 -10.85
CA GLN A 28 10.94 -6.78 -10.33
C GLN A 28 11.86 -6.34 -9.18
N LEU A 29 12.60 -5.26 -9.36
CA LEU A 29 13.62 -4.82 -8.40
C LEU A 29 13.22 -3.62 -7.53
N VAL A 30 12.23 -2.85 -7.97
CA VAL A 30 11.75 -1.63 -7.31
C VAL A 30 10.25 -1.70 -7.03
N GLY A 31 9.76 -0.80 -6.17
CA GLY A 31 8.33 -0.68 -5.88
C GLY A 31 7.55 0.00 -7.00
N ASN A 32 6.30 0.37 -6.70
CA ASN A 32 5.42 1.10 -7.62
C ASN A 32 6.08 2.42 -8.10
N TYR A 33 5.72 2.84 -9.30
CA TYR A 33 6.33 4.00 -9.95
C TYR A 33 5.86 5.33 -9.34
N SER A 34 6.63 6.40 -9.54
CA SER A 34 6.21 7.76 -9.22
C SER A 34 6.28 8.66 -10.45
N ARG A 35 5.30 9.54 -10.60
CA ARG A 35 5.28 10.61 -11.63
C ARG A 35 6.52 11.52 -11.61
N PHE A 36 7.30 11.47 -10.53
CA PHE A 36 8.53 12.24 -10.36
C PHE A 36 9.79 11.54 -10.89
N GLY A 37 9.66 10.43 -11.63
CA GLY A 37 10.79 9.79 -12.31
C GLY A 37 11.62 8.83 -11.44
N TRP A 38 11.15 8.54 -10.22
CA TRP A 38 11.67 7.51 -9.32
C TRP A 38 10.58 6.48 -9.00
N SER A 39 10.94 5.36 -8.40
CA SER A 39 10.02 4.32 -7.91
C SER A 39 10.08 4.21 -6.39
N HIS A 40 9.03 3.70 -5.77
CA HIS A 40 9.06 3.34 -4.35
C HIS A 40 10.16 2.32 -4.06
N LEU A 41 10.63 2.24 -2.81
CA LEU A 41 11.97 1.72 -2.51
C LEU A 41 12.17 0.29 -3.03
N GLY A 42 11.16 -0.57 -2.91
CA GLY A 42 11.35 -1.97 -3.27
C GLY A 42 10.07 -2.75 -3.57
N PRO A 43 10.25 -3.97 -4.10
CA PRO A 43 9.20 -4.74 -4.75
C PRO A 43 8.45 -5.67 -3.79
N THR A 44 8.70 -5.60 -2.47
CA THR A 44 8.16 -6.57 -1.50
C THR A 44 6.65 -6.78 -1.63
N TRP A 45 5.88 -5.72 -1.89
CA TRP A 45 4.44 -5.84 -2.08
C TRP A 45 4.07 -6.75 -3.26
N PHE A 46 4.72 -6.57 -4.41
CA PHE A 46 4.51 -7.45 -5.58
C PHE A 46 4.85 -8.91 -5.24
N TYR A 47 5.99 -9.15 -4.60
CA TYR A 47 6.38 -10.51 -4.18
C TYR A 47 5.42 -11.12 -3.13
N ALA A 48 4.81 -10.30 -2.27
CA ALA A 48 3.83 -10.77 -1.30
C ALA A 48 2.51 -11.20 -1.99
N LEU A 49 2.10 -10.48 -3.04
CA LEU A 49 0.92 -10.80 -3.84
C LEU A 49 1.13 -12.04 -4.73
N ASP A 50 2.36 -12.26 -5.19
CA ASP A 50 2.71 -13.37 -6.10
C ASP A 50 2.30 -14.75 -5.58
N PHE A 51 2.37 -14.96 -4.25
CA PHE A 51 1.95 -16.20 -3.59
C PHE A 51 0.50 -16.62 -3.87
N VAL A 52 -0.36 -15.67 -4.21
CA VAL A 52 -1.77 -15.91 -4.58
C VAL A 52 -1.99 -15.67 -6.07
N TYR A 53 -1.32 -14.69 -6.66
CA TYR A 53 -1.48 -14.32 -8.07
C TYR A 53 -0.98 -15.41 -9.04
N ALA A 54 0.24 -15.94 -8.85
CA ALA A 54 0.81 -16.93 -9.75
C ALA A 54 0.06 -18.26 -9.79
N PRO A 55 -0.38 -18.86 -8.66
CA PRO A 55 -1.19 -20.08 -8.67
C PRO A 55 -2.57 -19.94 -9.33
N LEU A 56 -3.04 -18.71 -9.56
CA LEU A 56 -4.33 -18.40 -10.18
C LEU A 56 -4.16 -17.98 -11.66
N ASP A 57 -3.15 -18.51 -12.34
CA ASP A 57 -2.87 -18.33 -13.77
C ASP A 57 -2.61 -16.86 -14.18
N GLN A 58 -2.14 -16.00 -13.26
CA GLN A 58 -1.80 -14.59 -13.54
C GLN A 58 -2.95 -13.80 -14.20
N GLN A 59 -4.19 -14.15 -13.85
CA GLN A 59 -5.37 -13.47 -14.35
C GLN A 59 -5.57 -12.13 -13.61
N SER A 60 -6.11 -11.11 -14.27
CA SER A 60 -6.25 -9.79 -13.63
C SER A 60 -7.17 -9.81 -12.42
N TRP A 61 -8.19 -10.67 -12.40
CA TRP A 61 -9.02 -10.86 -11.19
C TRP A 61 -8.22 -11.46 -10.01
N ALA A 62 -7.16 -12.23 -10.28
CA ALA A 62 -6.33 -12.83 -9.24
C ALA A 62 -5.51 -11.78 -8.48
N PHE A 63 -5.18 -10.64 -9.12
CA PHE A 63 -4.50 -9.52 -8.45
C PHE A 63 -5.37 -8.97 -7.31
N PHE A 64 -6.66 -8.72 -7.56
CA PHE A 64 -7.61 -8.29 -6.52
C PHE A 64 -7.79 -9.33 -5.41
N VAL A 65 -7.79 -10.62 -5.75
CA VAL A 65 -7.85 -11.70 -4.75
C VAL A 65 -6.59 -11.75 -3.90
N ALA A 66 -5.42 -11.53 -4.49
CA ALA A 66 -4.15 -11.48 -3.78
C ALA A 66 -4.10 -10.29 -2.78
N ALA A 67 -4.52 -9.10 -3.21
CA ALA A 67 -4.63 -7.91 -2.36
C ALA A 67 -5.55 -8.16 -1.15
N LEU A 68 -6.74 -8.70 -1.41
CA LEU A 68 -7.69 -9.05 -0.37
C LEU A 68 -7.16 -10.12 0.60
N ALA A 69 -6.44 -11.12 0.09
CA ALA A 69 -5.80 -12.14 0.93
C ALA A 69 -4.71 -11.52 1.83
N LEU A 70 -3.96 -10.53 1.32
CA LEU A 70 -2.93 -9.84 2.08
C LEU A 70 -3.52 -8.94 3.18
N HIS A 71 -4.60 -8.22 2.89
CA HIS A 71 -5.38 -7.50 3.91
C HIS A 71 -5.92 -8.46 4.98
N ALA A 72 -6.48 -9.60 4.58
CA ALA A 72 -7.01 -10.60 5.49
C ALA A 72 -5.94 -11.16 6.43
N LEU A 73 -4.79 -11.51 5.87
CA LEU A 73 -3.62 -11.96 6.62
C LEU A 73 -3.19 -10.89 7.63
N THR A 74 -3.08 -9.63 7.19
CA THR A 74 -2.65 -8.51 8.03
C THR A 74 -3.62 -8.28 9.20
N MET A 75 -4.94 -8.29 8.97
CA MET A 75 -5.94 -8.19 10.04
C MET A 75 -5.84 -9.34 11.03
N CYS A 76 -5.64 -10.57 10.56
CA CYS A 76 -5.42 -11.72 11.42
C CYS A 76 -4.17 -11.53 12.30
N LEU A 77 -3.07 -11.06 11.72
CA LEU A 77 -1.83 -10.78 12.44
C LEU A 77 -2.00 -9.66 13.48
N ILE A 78 -2.80 -8.63 13.18
CA ILE A 78 -3.15 -7.56 14.15
C ILE A 78 -3.91 -8.16 15.36
N VAL A 79 -4.91 -9.00 15.11
CA VAL A 79 -5.69 -9.67 16.17
C VAL A 79 -4.82 -10.63 16.99
N VAL A 80 -3.91 -11.36 16.33
CA VAL A 80 -2.93 -12.23 17.00
C VAL A 80 -1.96 -11.40 17.84
N ALA A 81 -1.47 -10.26 17.35
CA ALA A 81 -0.63 -9.35 18.13
C ALA A 81 -1.37 -8.84 19.37
N ALA A 82 -2.61 -8.36 19.21
CA ALA A 82 -3.48 -7.96 20.31
C ALA A 82 -3.70 -9.08 21.33
N TRP A 83 -3.93 -10.31 20.86
CA TRP A 83 -4.02 -11.49 21.72
C TRP A 83 -2.72 -11.76 22.49
N ARG A 84 -1.56 -11.60 21.88
CA ARG A 84 -0.27 -11.74 22.56
C ARG A 84 -0.04 -10.65 23.60
N ILE A 85 -0.55 -9.44 23.35
CA ILE A 85 -0.39 -8.28 24.23
C ILE A 85 -1.25 -8.42 25.50
N ARG A 86 -2.55 -8.74 25.38
CA ARG A 86 -3.50 -8.79 26.53
C ARG A 86 -4.50 -9.93 26.51
N GLY A 87 -4.30 -10.94 25.67
CA GLY A 87 -5.16 -12.11 25.62
C GLY A 87 -6.47 -11.87 24.84
N PRO A 88 -7.46 -12.76 25.01
CA PRO A 88 -8.63 -12.86 24.14
C PRO A 88 -9.54 -11.64 24.15
N VAL A 89 -9.63 -10.92 25.28
CA VAL A 89 -10.48 -9.73 25.38
C VAL A 89 -9.98 -8.62 24.47
N LEU A 90 -8.67 -8.33 24.49
CA LEU A 90 -8.10 -7.33 23.59
C LEU A 90 -8.18 -7.79 22.13
N ALA A 91 -8.00 -9.08 21.86
CA ALA A 91 -8.16 -9.63 20.52
C ALA A 91 -9.58 -9.40 19.97
N ALA A 92 -10.62 -9.65 20.78
CA ALA A 92 -12.01 -9.41 20.40
C ALA A 92 -12.30 -7.91 20.20
N ILE A 93 -11.85 -7.04 21.11
CA ILE A 93 -11.99 -5.58 20.96
C ILE A 93 -11.30 -5.11 19.68
N THR A 94 -10.07 -5.58 19.43
CA THR A 94 -9.30 -5.21 18.24
C THR A 94 -10.00 -5.67 16.96
N ALA A 95 -10.56 -6.89 16.94
CA ALA A 95 -11.37 -7.37 15.83
C ALA A 95 -12.59 -6.47 15.57
N LEU A 96 -13.35 -6.11 16.62
CA LEU A 96 -14.50 -5.21 16.49
C LEU A 96 -14.09 -3.82 15.99
N LEU A 97 -12.98 -3.27 16.48
CA LEU A 97 -12.45 -1.99 16.03
C LEU A 97 -12.01 -2.04 14.57
N LEU A 98 -11.37 -3.12 14.14
CA LEU A 98 -11.00 -3.33 12.74
C LEU A 98 -12.23 -3.42 11.83
N LEU A 99 -13.29 -4.11 12.26
CA LEU A 99 -14.56 -4.17 11.52
C LEU A 99 -15.22 -2.80 11.41
N TRP A 100 -15.23 -2.04 12.50
CA TRP A 100 -15.73 -0.68 12.50
C TRP A 100 -14.91 0.21 11.56
N PHE A 101 -13.58 0.12 11.63
CA PHE A 101 -12.67 0.88 10.78
C PHE A 101 -12.85 0.57 9.30
N VAL A 102 -12.91 -0.71 8.91
CA VAL A 102 -13.18 -1.10 7.51
C VAL A 102 -14.54 -0.57 7.04
N SER A 103 -15.55 -0.58 7.90
CA SER A 103 -16.86 0.01 7.59
C SER A 103 -16.78 1.53 7.40
N THR A 104 -16.02 2.23 8.24
CA THR A 104 -15.83 3.69 8.16
C THR A 104 -15.06 4.13 6.92
N ILE A 105 -13.99 3.41 6.56
CA ILE A 105 -13.15 3.70 5.38
C ILE A 105 -13.83 3.25 4.08
N GLY A 106 -14.69 2.24 4.16
CA GLY A 106 -15.45 1.72 3.04
C GLY A 106 -14.84 0.46 2.43
N VAL A 107 -15.70 -0.51 2.14
CA VAL A 107 -15.32 -1.78 1.49
C VAL A 107 -14.63 -1.59 0.12
N PRO A 108 -15.00 -0.62 -0.74
CA PRO A 108 -14.32 -0.42 -2.02
C PRO A 108 -12.81 -0.16 -1.88
N THR A 109 -12.41 0.58 -0.86
CA THR A 109 -11.00 0.90 -0.56
C THR A 109 -10.15 -0.35 -0.39
N PHE A 110 -10.62 -1.32 0.40
CA PHE A 110 -9.90 -2.58 0.65
C PHE A 110 -10.11 -3.63 -0.45
N ARG A 111 -10.92 -3.34 -1.48
CA ARG A 111 -11.04 -4.19 -2.68
C ARG A 111 -10.15 -3.72 -3.82
N SER A 112 -9.71 -2.47 -3.78
CA SER A 112 -8.82 -1.89 -4.77
C SER A 112 -7.40 -2.41 -4.55
N THR A 113 -6.67 -2.63 -5.64
CA THR A 113 -5.25 -3.01 -5.62
C THR A 113 -4.33 -1.79 -5.63
N TRP A 114 -4.86 -0.59 -5.43
CA TRP A 114 -4.08 0.64 -5.50
C TRP A 114 -3.12 0.75 -4.31
N PRO A 115 -1.81 0.95 -4.54
CA PRO A 115 -0.78 0.89 -3.49
C PRO A 115 -1.03 1.74 -2.23
N PRO A 116 -1.58 2.97 -2.31
CA PRO A 116 -1.87 3.76 -1.11
C PRO A 116 -2.81 3.07 -0.13
N TYR A 117 -3.77 2.26 -0.60
CA TYR A 117 -4.70 1.54 0.27
C TYR A 117 -4.02 0.35 0.99
N GLU A 118 -3.00 -0.22 0.36
CA GLU A 118 -2.22 -1.36 0.88
C GLU A 118 -1.32 -1.00 2.07
N THR A 119 -1.17 0.28 2.37
CA THR A 119 -0.42 0.81 3.53
C THR A 119 -1.28 0.96 4.80
N ILE A 120 -2.61 0.88 4.68
CA ILE A 120 -3.51 1.26 5.78
C ILE A 120 -3.49 0.24 6.93
N LEU A 121 -3.52 -1.07 6.61
CA LEU A 121 -3.53 -2.12 7.63
C LEU A 121 -2.14 -2.47 8.16
N PRO A 122 -1.09 -2.60 7.32
CA PRO A 122 0.21 -3.03 7.83
C PRO A 122 0.87 -1.98 8.74
N ILE A 123 0.54 -0.68 8.60
CA ILE A 123 1.00 0.34 9.56
C ILE A 123 0.43 0.12 10.98
N ILE A 124 -0.80 -0.39 11.10
CA ILE A 124 -1.41 -0.76 12.39
C ILE A 124 -0.60 -1.89 13.02
N LEU A 125 -0.34 -2.94 12.24
CA LEU A 125 0.45 -4.09 12.68
C LEU A 125 1.86 -3.65 13.10
N PHE A 126 2.53 -2.84 12.28
CA PHE A 126 3.85 -2.29 12.54
C PHE A 126 3.91 -1.53 13.87
N LEU A 127 2.99 -0.59 14.12
CA LEU A 127 2.99 0.21 15.35
C LEU A 127 2.74 -0.63 16.60
N LEU A 128 1.84 -1.62 16.52
CA LEU A 128 1.60 -2.56 17.62
C LEU A 128 2.83 -3.43 17.90
N LEU A 129 3.48 -3.96 16.85
CA LEU A 129 4.70 -4.76 16.97
C LEU A 129 5.87 -3.92 17.48
N ALA A 130 6.01 -2.67 17.06
CA ALA A 130 7.04 -1.75 17.55
C ALA A 130 6.87 -1.47 19.05
N ALA A 131 5.65 -1.17 19.50
CA ALA A 131 5.37 -0.99 20.93
C ALA A 131 5.56 -2.29 21.73
N PHE A 132 5.19 -3.45 21.17
CA PHE A 132 5.40 -4.75 21.81
C PHE A 132 6.89 -5.16 21.86
N GLY A 133 7.65 -4.78 20.83
CA GLY A 133 9.11 -4.88 20.77
C GLY A 133 9.78 -3.99 21.81
N ALA A 134 9.32 -2.75 21.98
CA ALA A 134 9.78 -1.85 23.03
C ALA A 134 9.50 -2.40 24.43
N ALA A 135 8.37 -3.10 24.59
CA ALA A 135 7.97 -3.72 25.85
C ALA A 135 8.80 -4.96 26.22
N GLY A 136 9.51 -5.59 25.28
CA GLY A 136 10.49 -6.66 25.55
C GLY A 136 10.50 -7.83 24.57
N SER A 137 9.49 -8.00 23.71
CA SER A 137 9.43 -9.16 22.81
C SER A 137 10.44 -9.03 21.66
N THR A 138 11.37 -9.98 21.53
CA THR A 138 12.35 -9.99 20.42
C THR A 138 11.69 -10.38 19.10
N LEU A 139 10.73 -11.31 19.14
CA LEU A 139 9.98 -11.69 17.95
C LEU A 139 9.17 -10.52 17.40
N ALA A 140 8.62 -9.67 18.28
CA ALA A 140 7.94 -8.45 17.87
C ALA A 140 8.88 -7.43 17.22
N VAL A 141 10.15 -7.35 17.63
CA VAL A 141 11.16 -6.52 16.95
C VAL A 141 11.38 -7.02 15.53
N VAL A 142 11.57 -8.33 15.33
CA VAL A 142 11.71 -8.91 13.97
C VAL A 142 10.45 -8.65 13.15
N GLY A 143 9.26 -8.85 13.73
CA GLY A 143 8.00 -8.53 13.08
C GLY A 143 7.85 -7.05 12.70
N ALA A 144 8.28 -6.13 13.57
CA ALA A 144 8.28 -4.69 13.30
C ALA A 144 9.27 -4.32 12.20
N LEU A 145 10.44 -4.96 12.14
CA LEU A 145 11.42 -4.75 11.07
C LEU A 145 10.90 -5.25 9.71
N LEU A 146 10.24 -6.41 9.69
CA LEU A 146 9.62 -6.96 8.47
C LEU A 146 8.46 -6.10 7.98
N THR A 147 7.50 -5.79 8.86
CA THR A 147 6.34 -4.96 8.50
C THR A 147 6.71 -3.52 8.18
N GLY A 148 7.68 -2.95 8.89
CA GLY A 148 8.23 -1.63 8.56
C GLY A 148 8.99 -1.65 7.22
N SER A 149 9.74 -2.70 6.90
CA SER A 149 10.40 -2.81 5.60
C SER A 149 9.39 -2.94 4.46
N TYR A 150 8.31 -3.70 4.66
CA TYR A 150 7.20 -3.80 3.71
C TYR A 150 6.59 -2.41 3.45
N GLU A 151 6.22 -1.67 4.50
CA GLU A 151 5.61 -0.35 4.39
C GLU A 151 6.53 0.67 3.72
N ALA A 152 7.81 0.69 4.09
CA ALA A 152 8.81 1.57 3.49
C ALA A 152 8.99 1.31 1.99
N GLN A 153 8.96 0.03 1.60
CA GLN A 153 9.07 -0.39 0.21
C GLN A 153 7.83 -0.10 -0.63
N LEU A 154 6.65 -0.28 -0.04
CA LEU A 154 5.38 -0.03 -0.70
C LEU A 154 5.16 1.47 -0.94
N HIS A 155 5.41 2.32 0.06
CA HIS A 155 5.10 3.73 -0.03
C HIS A 155 6.11 4.60 0.73
N VAL A 156 6.88 5.41 0.02
CA VAL A 156 8.01 6.19 0.57
C VAL A 156 7.56 7.20 1.64
N GLY A 157 6.33 7.68 1.56
CA GLY A 157 5.75 8.59 2.56
C GLY A 157 5.64 7.99 3.98
N THR A 158 5.75 6.66 4.13
CA THR A 158 5.72 6.00 5.44
C THR A 158 7.12 5.93 6.09
N VAL A 159 8.20 6.16 5.33
CA VAL A 159 9.59 6.00 5.81
C VAL A 159 9.88 6.83 7.06
N PRO A 160 9.49 8.12 7.15
CA PRO A 160 9.74 8.91 8.37
C PRO A 160 9.01 8.33 9.60
N THR A 161 7.78 7.84 9.41
CA THR A 161 7.01 7.17 10.47
C THR A 161 7.70 5.92 10.97
N ILE A 162 8.18 5.08 10.05
CA ILE A 162 8.86 3.83 10.38
C ILE A 162 10.16 4.09 11.11
N ALA A 163 10.96 5.05 10.62
CA ALA A 163 12.21 5.44 11.25
C ALA A 163 12.00 5.97 12.68
N ILE A 164 11.00 6.84 12.88
CA ILE A 164 10.67 7.39 14.21
C ILE A 164 10.22 6.28 15.15
N ALA A 165 9.27 5.44 14.74
CA ALA A 165 8.74 4.38 15.58
C ALA A 165 9.82 3.35 15.96
N LEU A 166 10.69 2.95 15.02
CA LEU A 166 11.82 2.05 15.30
C LEU A 166 12.87 2.71 16.21
N GLY A 167 13.14 4.01 16.02
CA GLY A 167 14.04 4.78 16.87
C GLY A 167 13.55 4.84 18.32
N VAL A 168 12.28 5.24 18.51
CA VAL A 168 11.64 5.30 19.84
C VAL A 168 11.57 3.90 20.47
N MET A 169 11.17 2.88 19.69
CA MET A 169 11.19 1.49 20.15
C MET A 169 12.56 1.08 20.69
N THR A 170 13.62 1.37 19.92
CA THR A 170 15.00 1.01 20.27
C THR A 170 15.44 1.73 21.55
N VAL A 171 15.19 3.03 21.66
CA VAL A 171 15.52 3.81 22.86
C VAL A 171 14.79 3.26 24.09
N ILE A 172 13.48 3.03 24.01
CA ILE A 172 12.70 2.50 25.13
C ILE A 172 13.18 1.09 25.51
N ARG A 173 13.51 0.25 24.53
CA ARG A 173 13.99 -1.11 24.78
C ARG A 173 15.33 -1.11 25.51
N LEU A 174 16.28 -0.28 25.08
CA LEU A 174 17.64 -0.19 25.66
C LEU A 174 17.66 0.50 27.02
N VAL A 175 16.87 1.56 27.22
CA VAL A 175 16.81 2.29 28.48
C VAL A 175 15.88 1.61 29.49
N GLY A 176 14.89 0.85 29.00
CA GLY A 176 13.84 0.22 29.80
C GLY A 176 14.37 -0.69 30.91
N HIS A 177 15.55 -1.30 30.77
CA HIS A 177 16.18 -2.12 31.81
C HIS A 177 16.36 -1.39 33.15
N ARG A 178 16.46 -0.05 33.13
CA ARG A 178 16.61 0.80 34.32
C ARG A 178 15.29 1.08 35.04
N TRP A 179 14.16 0.74 34.45
CA TRP A 179 12.83 1.00 35.02
C TRP A 179 12.23 -0.28 35.60
N PRO A 180 11.87 -0.32 36.91
CA PRO A 180 11.24 -1.48 37.52
C PRO A 180 9.81 -1.69 36.96
N ALA A 181 9.71 -2.53 35.92
CA ALA A 181 8.42 -2.98 35.39
C ALA A 181 7.90 -4.16 36.20
N ARG A 182 6.65 -4.11 36.64
CA ARG A 182 5.97 -5.23 37.35
C ARG A 182 5.41 -6.30 36.41
N SER A 183 5.35 -6.01 35.11
CA SER A 183 4.85 -6.95 34.11
C SER A 183 6.05 -7.51 33.34
N PRO A 184 6.44 -8.77 33.56
CA PRO A 184 7.38 -9.44 32.67
C PRO A 184 6.69 -9.65 31.34
N VAL A 185 6.85 -8.72 30.40
CA VAL A 185 6.38 -8.90 29.03
C VAL A 185 7.47 -9.69 28.31
N PHE A 186 7.37 -11.01 28.46
CA PHE A 186 7.98 -12.05 27.64
C PHE A 186 9.46 -11.83 27.27
N SER A 187 10.38 -12.38 28.07
CA SER A 187 11.70 -12.72 27.53
C SER A 187 11.55 -13.98 26.67
N ASP A 188 11.29 -13.79 25.37
CA ASP A 188 11.21 -14.89 24.38
C ASP A 188 12.54 -15.67 24.26
N LEU A 189 13.62 -15.17 24.88
CA LEU A 189 14.95 -15.79 24.94
C LEU A 189 15.05 -17.03 25.83
N ASN A 190 13.94 -17.51 26.42
CA ASN A 190 13.93 -18.88 26.92
C ASN A 190 14.16 -19.83 25.75
N ARG A 191 15.37 -20.41 25.69
CA ARG A 191 16.02 -21.23 24.65
C ARG A 191 15.14 -22.34 24.05
N ARG A 192 14.03 -21.99 23.41
CA ARG A 192 13.20 -22.91 22.64
C ARG A 192 13.74 -22.90 21.22
N PRO A 193 14.15 -24.04 20.65
CA PRO A 193 14.76 -24.10 19.32
C PRO A 193 13.85 -23.47 18.24
N GLN A 194 12.53 -23.60 18.40
CA GLN A 194 11.52 -22.98 17.54
C GLN A 194 11.65 -21.44 17.47
N MET A 195 11.99 -20.78 18.58
CA MET A 195 12.15 -19.31 18.59
C MET A 195 13.39 -18.90 17.80
N LEU A 196 14.49 -19.65 17.93
CA LEU A 196 15.71 -19.38 17.14
C LEU A 196 15.46 -19.58 15.65
N VAL A 197 14.68 -20.60 15.26
CA VAL A 197 14.27 -20.80 13.87
C VAL A 197 13.43 -19.61 13.38
N LEU A 198 12.43 -19.17 14.14
CA LEU A 198 11.60 -18.02 13.74
C LEU A 198 12.42 -16.72 13.60
N LEU A 199 13.38 -16.49 14.51
CA LEU A 199 14.29 -15.36 14.42
C LEU A 199 15.21 -15.48 13.20
N GLY A 200 15.78 -16.65 12.95
CA GLY A 200 16.64 -16.91 11.80
C GLY A 200 15.91 -16.74 10.47
N VAL A 201 14.70 -17.31 10.35
CA VAL A 201 13.83 -17.13 9.18
C VAL A 201 13.46 -15.67 9.02
N GLY A 202 13.04 -14.99 10.08
CA GLY A 202 12.67 -13.57 10.00
C GLY A 202 13.83 -12.66 9.60
N LEU A 203 15.05 -12.91 10.09
CA LEU A 203 16.24 -12.18 9.66
C LEU A 203 16.60 -12.49 8.20
N LEU A 204 16.51 -13.74 7.78
CA LEU A 204 16.74 -14.13 6.39
C LEU A 204 15.72 -13.46 5.45
N THR A 205 14.43 -13.44 5.83
CA THR A 205 13.38 -12.75 5.09
C THR A 205 13.67 -11.25 5.02
N LEU A 206 14.06 -10.63 6.12
CA LEU A 206 14.42 -9.21 6.14
C LEU A 206 15.55 -8.92 5.15
N VAL A 207 16.61 -9.73 5.13
CA VAL A 207 17.69 -9.59 4.16
C VAL A 207 17.15 -9.76 2.73
N ALA A 208 16.36 -10.81 2.48
CA ALA A 208 15.80 -11.10 1.17
C ALA A 208 14.92 -9.95 0.62
N MET A 209 14.15 -9.26 1.48
CA MET A 209 13.32 -8.11 1.07
C MET A 209 14.15 -6.95 0.52
N TRP A 210 15.37 -6.75 1.00
CA TRP A 210 16.23 -5.63 0.59
C TRP A 210 17.22 -5.99 -0.52
N VAL A 211 17.39 -7.27 -0.85
CA VAL A 211 18.25 -7.71 -1.96
C VAL A 211 17.86 -7.04 -3.29
N PRO A 212 16.58 -6.99 -3.71
CA PRO A 212 16.21 -6.35 -4.98
C PRO A 212 16.53 -4.86 -5.00
N VAL A 213 16.32 -4.15 -3.88
CA VAL A 213 16.63 -2.72 -3.75
C VAL A 213 18.13 -2.46 -3.91
N ILE A 214 18.95 -3.30 -3.28
CA ILE A 214 20.42 -3.19 -3.39
C ILE A 214 20.87 -3.57 -4.81
N ALA A 215 20.27 -4.60 -5.41
CA ALA A 215 20.58 -5.01 -6.76
C ALA A 215 20.26 -3.91 -7.78
N ASP A 216 19.10 -3.25 -7.65
CA ASP A 216 18.74 -2.09 -8.47
C ASP A 216 19.75 -0.95 -8.29
N GLU A 217 20.15 -0.63 -7.06
CA GLU A 217 21.10 0.45 -6.84
C GLU A 217 22.49 0.17 -7.43
N LEU A 218 22.91 -1.10 -7.44
CA LEU A 218 24.21 -1.53 -8.00
C LEU A 218 24.20 -1.71 -9.52
N THR A 219 23.05 -2.01 -10.13
CA THR A 219 22.95 -2.34 -11.56
C THR A 219 22.26 -1.26 -12.39
N GLY A 220 21.45 -0.40 -11.74
CA GLY A 220 20.77 0.74 -12.35
C GLY A 220 21.70 1.92 -12.58
N HIS A 221 21.48 2.66 -13.66
CA HIS A 221 22.31 3.80 -14.06
C HIS A 221 21.44 5.04 -14.35
N PRO A 222 21.12 5.88 -13.34
CA PRO A 222 21.35 5.68 -11.91
C PRO A 222 20.35 4.69 -11.29
N GLY A 223 20.72 4.07 -10.18
CA GLY A 223 19.82 3.29 -9.34
C GLY A 223 18.72 4.12 -8.67
N ASN A 224 17.66 3.46 -8.22
CA ASN A 224 16.47 4.12 -7.69
C ASN A 224 16.70 4.86 -6.37
N LEU A 225 17.58 4.37 -5.48
CA LEU A 225 17.92 5.10 -4.25
C LEU A 225 18.66 6.39 -4.58
N THR A 226 19.53 6.37 -5.59
CA THR A 226 20.15 7.59 -6.11
C THR A 226 19.11 8.56 -6.69
N LYS A 227 18.10 8.07 -7.44
CA LYS A 227 17.01 8.93 -7.97
C LYS A 227 16.20 9.58 -6.83
N LEU A 228 15.83 8.81 -5.81
CA LEU A 228 15.14 9.29 -4.61
C LEU A 228 15.95 10.32 -3.82
N ALA A 229 17.25 10.05 -3.62
CA ALA A 229 18.13 10.96 -2.89
C ALA A 229 18.28 12.30 -3.64
N ARG A 230 18.41 12.26 -4.97
CA ARG A 230 18.42 13.46 -5.80
C ARG A 230 17.12 14.26 -5.65
N PHE A 231 15.98 13.57 -5.68
CA PHE A 231 14.68 14.22 -5.59
C PHE A 231 14.43 14.88 -4.22
N PHE A 232 14.66 14.16 -3.11
CA PHE A 232 14.32 14.67 -1.77
C PHE A 232 15.40 15.56 -1.14
N PHE A 233 16.67 15.39 -1.49
CA PHE A 233 17.77 16.09 -0.81
C PHE A 233 18.55 17.07 -1.70
N LEU A 234 18.56 16.87 -3.03
CA LEU A 234 19.34 17.71 -3.94
C LEU A 234 18.48 18.64 -4.78
N ALA A 235 17.23 18.28 -5.05
CA ALA A 235 16.30 19.15 -5.74
C ALA A 235 15.80 20.25 -4.78
N ASN A 236 16.05 21.51 -5.12
CA ASN A 236 15.55 22.66 -4.35
C ASN A 236 14.06 22.91 -4.68
N LEU A 237 13.20 22.01 -4.19
CA LEU A 237 11.77 22.00 -4.48
C LEU A 237 11.01 22.80 -3.40
N PRO A 238 9.92 23.50 -3.77
CA PRO A 238 9.08 24.20 -2.80
C PRO A 238 8.56 23.24 -1.73
N HIS A 239 8.48 23.73 -0.49
CA HIS A 239 7.93 23.00 0.64
C HIS A 239 6.62 23.62 1.10
N HIS A 240 5.75 22.78 1.66
CA HIS A 240 4.54 23.22 2.31
C HIS A 240 4.85 23.88 3.65
N HIS A 241 3.97 24.77 4.08
CA HIS A 241 4.01 25.33 5.40
C HIS A 241 3.60 24.30 6.46
N LEU A 242 4.12 24.42 7.67
CA LEU A 242 3.78 23.50 8.78
C LEU A 242 2.28 23.47 9.09
N HIS A 243 1.57 24.59 8.91
CA HIS A 243 0.12 24.64 9.16
C HIS A 243 -0.67 23.78 8.16
N GLU A 244 -0.18 23.65 6.91
CA GLU A 244 -0.78 22.73 5.92
C GLU A 244 -0.58 21.28 6.34
N GLY A 245 0.60 20.97 6.91
CA GLY A 245 0.87 19.66 7.52
C GLY A 245 -0.06 19.32 8.68
N VAL A 246 -0.32 20.28 9.58
CA VAL A 246 -1.31 20.13 10.66
C VAL A 246 -2.72 19.98 10.11
N ALA A 247 -3.10 20.80 9.12
CA ALA A 247 -4.41 20.76 8.49
C ALA A 247 -4.69 19.41 7.81
N ALA A 248 -3.70 18.88 7.10
CA ALA A 248 -3.76 17.61 6.41
C ALA A 248 -3.82 16.42 7.38
N LEU A 249 -2.93 16.39 8.38
CA LEU A 249 -2.96 15.34 9.40
C LEU A 249 -4.28 15.35 10.18
N GLY A 250 -4.76 16.53 10.56
CA GLY A 250 -6.01 16.72 11.28
C GLY A 250 -7.23 16.18 10.54
N ARG A 251 -7.30 16.40 9.22
CA ARG A 251 -8.36 15.83 8.38
C ARG A 251 -8.35 14.30 8.45
N HIS A 252 -7.19 13.67 8.32
CA HIS A 252 -7.10 12.22 8.26
C HIS A 252 -7.32 11.56 9.64
N LEU A 253 -6.86 12.19 10.71
CA LEU A 253 -7.15 11.75 12.07
C LEU A 253 -8.65 11.84 12.43
N ALA A 254 -9.41 12.70 11.75
CA ALA A 254 -10.87 12.79 11.94
C ALA A 254 -11.64 11.68 11.21
N VAL A 255 -11.06 11.03 10.19
CA VAL A 255 -11.77 10.03 9.38
C VAL A 255 -12.25 8.86 10.24
N PHE A 256 -11.40 8.32 11.11
CA PHE A 256 -11.84 7.33 12.09
C PHE A 256 -11.91 7.98 13.49
N PRO A 257 -13.07 7.96 14.17
CA PRO A 257 -14.28 7.17 13.89
C PRO A 257 -15.41 7.87 13.10
N PHE A 258 -15.23 9.10 12.62
CA PHE A 258 -16.35 9.96 12.20
C PHE A 258 -16.79 9.85 10.72
N GLY A 259 -16.03 9.16 9.89
CA GLY A 259 -16.26 9.03 8.44
C GLY A 259 -15.57 10.11 7.61
N HIS A 260 -15.64 9.95 6.28
CA HIS A 260 -15.15 10.94 5.34
C HIS A 260 -16.06 12.17 5.32
N PRO A 261 -15.51 13.39 5.26
CA PRO A 261 -16.31 14.58 4.96
C PRO A 261 -16.89 14.50 3.53
N PRO A 262 -17.91 15.31 3.20
CA PRO A 262 -18.53 15.28 1.88
C PRO A 262 -17.52 15.52 0.73
N PRO A 263 -17.74 14.89 -0.45
CA PRO A 263 -16.93 15.10 -1.65
C PRO A 263 -16.84 16.58 -2.05
N GLY A 264 -15.71 17.00 -2.63
CA GLY A 264 -15.48 18.39 -3.07
C GLY A 264 -14.85 19.33 -2.03
N SER A 265 -14.58 18.83 -0.82
CA SER A 265 -13.89 19.56 0.26
C SER A 265 -12.38 19.24 0.37
N GLU A 266 -11.80 18.56 -0.63
CA GLU A 266 -10.90 17.42 -0.35
C GLU A 266 -9.39 17.60 -0.50
N SER A 267 -8.89 18.72 -1.03
CA SER A 267 -7.44 18.87 -1.28
C SER A 267 -6.85 20.22 -0.86
N ASP A 268 -7.68 21.19 -0.46
CA ASP A 268 -7.16 22.47 0.02
C ASP A 268 -6.79 22.40 1.51
N TYR A 269 -5.48 22.30 1.79
CA TYR A 269 -4.91 22.30 3.13
C TYR A 269 -4.38 23.67 3.58
N SER A 270 -4.56 24.72 2.78
CA SER A 270 -4.05 26.07 3.08
C SER A 270 -4.68 26.67 4.35
N ALA A 271 -5.97 26.37 4.61
CA ALA A 271 -6.67 26.86 5.78
C ALA A 271 -6.56 25.90 6.98
N LEU A 272 -5.99 26.39 8.09
CA LEU A 272 -6.01 25.71 9.38
C LEU A 272 -7.27 26.08 10.17
N THR A 273 -8.34 25.30 9.99
CA THR A 273 -9.60 25.48 10.73
C THR A 273 -9.57 24.74 12.07
N LEU A 274 -10.45 25.11 13.00
CA LEU A 274 -10.59 24.42 14.28
C LEU A 274 -10.94 22.93 14.11
N ALA A 275 -11.75 22.61 13.09
CA ALA A 275 -12.10 21.23 12.75
C ALA A 275 -10.89 20.36 12.33
N ARG A 276 -9.82 20.98 11.81
CA ARG A 276 -8.56 20.30 11.47
C ARG A 276 -7.56 20.32 12.62
N LEU A 277 -7.55 21.39 13.44
CA LEU A 277 -6.66 21.49 14.58
C LEU A 277 -7.05 20.55 15.74
N LEU A 278 -8.35 20.45 16.06
CA LEU A 278 -8.84 19.69 17.20
C LEU A 278 -8.46 18.19 17.15
N PRO A 279 -8.59 17.47 16.02
CA PRO A 279 -8.16 16.07 15.93
C PRO A 279 -6.66 15.89 16.24
N VAL A 280 -5.79 16.78 15.75
CA VAL A 280 -4.34 16.71 16.03
C VAL A 280 -4.07 16.94 17.51
N VAL A 281 -4.67 17.97 18.11
CA VAL A 281 -4.50 18.28 19.54
C VAL A 281 -5.03 17.13 20.41
N ALA A 282 -6.22 16.62 20.10
CA ALA A 282 -6.82 15.49 20.81
C ALA A 282 -5.94 14.25 20.73
N PHE A 283 -5.45 13.92 19.53
CA PHE A 283 -4.54 12.79 19.32
C PHE A 283 -3.23 12.94 20.10
N LEU A 284 -2.64 14.14 20.10
CA LEU A 284 -1.43 14.45 20.85
C LEU A 284 -1.65 14.32 22.37
N VAL A 285 -2.74 14.89 22.89
CA VAL A 285 -3.08 14.81 24.31
C VAL A 285 -3.35 13.37 24.74
N LEU A 286 -4.13 12.63 23.98
CA LEU A 286 -4.50 11.25 24.31
C LEU A 286 -3.32 10.27 24.19
N SER A 287 -2.41 10.47 23.23
CA SER A 287 -1.18 9.68 23.12
C SER A 287 -0.19 9.98 24.25
N GLY A 288 -0.01 11.26 24.60
CA GLY A 288 0.78 11.68 25.76
C GLY A 288 0.20 11.17 27.08
N ALA A 289 -1.12 11.23 27.24
CA ALA A 289 -1.83 10.68 28.39
C ALA A 289 -1.70 9.15 28.48
N LEU A 290 -1.73 8.43 27.35
CA LEU A 290 -1.46 6.98 27.32
C LEU A 290 -0.02 6.68 27.76
N ALA A 291 0.95 7.47 27.32
CA ALA A 291 2.35 7.31 27.71
C ALA A 291 2.54 7.53 29.22
N ALA A 292 1.94 8.60 29.76
CA ALA A 292 1.98 8.93 31.18
C ALA A 292 1.26 7.87 32.02
N ALA A 293 0.03 7.50 31.65
CA ALA A 293 -0.76 6.50 32.34
C ALA A 293 -0.10 5.11 32.29
N GLY A 294 0.50 4.76 31.15
CA GLY A 294 1.33 3.57 31.00
C GLY A 294 2.53 3.58 31.96
N THR A 295 3.22 4.71 32.09
CA THR A 295 4.33 4.88 33.04
C THR A 295 3.87 4.69 34.49
N ILE A 296 2.78 5.37 34.87
CA ILE A 296 2.19 5.29 36.23
C ILE A 296 1.73 3.85 36.53
N ALA A 297 1.03 3.21 35.59
CA ALA A 297 0.56 1.83 35.70
C ALA A 297 1.69 0.79 35.51
N ARG A 298 2.94 1.23 35.33
CA ARG A 298 4.11 0.37 35.04
C ARG A 298 3.85 -0.60 33.89
N ASP A 299 3.24 -0.09 32.83
CA ASP A 299 2.90 -0.79 31.61
C ASP A 299 3.74 -0.34 30.43
N ARG A 300 4.76 -1.15 30.09
CA ARG A 300 5.69 -0.80 29.02
C ARG A 300 5.03 -0.75 27.64
N PHE A 301 4.03 -1.57 27.38
CA PHE A 301 3.33 -1.54 26.09
C PHE A 301 2.57 -0.22 25.91
N ALA A 302 1.72 0.14 26.88
CA ALA A 302 0.97 1.40 26.82
C ALA A 302 1.91 2.61 26.82
N GLN A 303 2.96 2.59 27.66
CA GLN A 303 3.98 3.64 27.67
C GLN A 303 4.62 3.79 26.29
N ALA A 304 5.11 2.69 25.70
CA ALA A 304 5.80 2.72 24.43
C ALA A 304 4.89 3.15 23.29
N LEU A 305 3.67 2.60 23.21
CA LEU A 305 2.74 2.96 22.16
C LEU A 305 2.34 4.44 22.24
N GLY A 306 2.02 4.93 23.44
CA GLY A 306 1.73 6.35 23.65
C GLY A 306 2.90 7.25 23.28
N THR A 307 4.13 6.88 23.67
CA THR A 307 5.34 7.64 23.36
C THR A 307 5.64 7.66 21.86
N ILE A 308 5.51 6.51 21.19
CA ILE A 308 5.67 6.39 19.73
C ILE A 308 4.68 7.32 19.04
N LEU A 309 3.37 7.20 19.32
CA LEU A 309 2.33 8.01 18.67
C LEU A 309 2.49 9.52 18.97
N PHE A 310 2.90 9.88 20.18
CA PHE A 310 3.15 11.27 20.56
C PHE A 310 4.28 11.89 19.73
N ILE A 311 5.44 11.23 19.68
CA ILE A 311 6.60 11.71 18.90
C ILE A 311 6.31 11.67 17.40
N LEU A 312 5.62 10.62 16.94
CA LEU A 312 5.18 10.45 15.56
C LEU A 312 4.37 11.64 15.07
N THR A 313 3.49 12.20 15.91
CA THR A 313 2.64 13.34 15.54
C THR A 313 3.47 14.54 15.06
N PHE A 314 4.56 14.87 15.75
CA PHE A 314 5.46 15.96 15.33
C PHE A 314 6.22 15.60 14.06
N GLY A 315 6.73 14.37 13.97
CA GLY A 315 7.43 13.88 12.79
C GLY A 315 6.56 13.84 11.54
N LEU A 316 5.28 13.52 11.69
CA LEU A 316 4.28 13.53 10.63
C LEU A 316 4.00 14.93 10.11
N VAL A 317 3.73 15.89 10.99
CA VAL A 317 3.51 17.29 10.58
C VAL A 317 4.73 17.80 9.81
N TRP A 318 5.93 17.50 10.31
CA TRP A 318 7.17 17.84 9.59
C TRP A 318 7.27 17.10 8.24
N SER A 319 7.06 15.80 8.20
CA SER A 319 7.13 14.99 6.97
C SER A 319 6.14 15.47 5.90
N ILE A 320 4.90 15.77 6.29
CA ILE A 320 3.87 16.27 5.38
C ILE A 320 4.27 17.64 4.83
N SER A 321 4.87 18.51 5.66
CA SER A 321 5.39 19.81 5.18
C SER A 321 6.51 19.67 4.14
N ARG A 322 7.13 18.50 4.05
CA ARG A 322 8.20 18.18 3.07
C ARG A 322 7.70 17.40 1.87
N ALA A 323 6.41 17.11 1.77
CA ALA A 323 5.84 16.57 0.55
C ALA A 323 6.05 17.57 -0.61
N VAL A 324 6.16 17.02 -1.83
CA VAL A 324 6.42 17.80 -3.04
C VAL A 324 5.20 17.72 -3.96
N GLY A 325 4.83 18.88 -4.51
CA GLY A 325 3.70 19.01 -5.43
C GLY A 325 2.39 19.21 -4.69
N GLU A 326 1.27 18.96 -5.36
CA GLU A 326 -0.04 19.05 -4.70
C GLU A 326 -0.16 18.02 -3.58
N LEU A 327 -0.56 18.45 -2.38
CA LEU A 327 -0.92 17.56 -1.28
C LEU A 327 -2.22 16.85 -1.62
N SER A 328 -2.12 15.73 -2.31
CA SER A 328 -3.28 14.88 -2.54
C SER A 328 -3.59 14.06 -1.28
N SER A 329 -4.88 13.88 -0.97
CA SER A 329 -5.34 13.13 0.20
C SER A 329 -4.79 11.70 0.25
N TYR A 330 -4.60 11.07 -0.91
CA TYR A 330 -4.15 9.68 -0.99
C TYR A 330 -2.78 9.42 -0.37
N PHE A 331 -1.88 10.41 -0.34
CA PHE A 331 -0.55 10.27 0.29
C PHE A 331 -0.61 9.97 1.80
N LEU A 332 -1.73 10.30 2.43
CA LEU A 332 -1.90 10.30 3.89
C LEU A 332 -2.96 9.31 4.37
N LEU A 333 -3.52 8.47 3.49
CA LEU A 333 -4.63 7.58 3.84
C LEU A 333 -4.29 6.64 5.00
N TRP A 334 -3.08 6.12 5.08
CA TRP A 334 -2.63 5.28 6.20
C TRP A 334 -2.64 5.99 7.55
N THR A 335 -2.57 7.34 7.59
CA THR A 335 -2.65 8.09 8.85
C THR A 335 -4.06 8.03 9.47
N THR A 336 -5.09 7.69 8.69
CA THR A 336 -6.45 7.45 9.20
C THR A 336 -6.51 6.26 10.17
N ALA A 337 -5.52 5.36 10.13
CA ALA A 337 -5.45 4.20 11.01
C ALA A 337 -4.89 4.52 12.42
N LEU A 338 -4.23 5.68 12.61
CA LEU A 338 -3.58 6.03 13.87
C LEU A 338 -4.54 6.13 15.06
N PRO A 339 -5.75 6.72 14.94
CA PRO A 339 -6.72 6.74 16.04
C PRO A 339 -7.15 5.33 16.48
N LEU A 340 -7.26 4.36 15.57
CA LEU A 340 -7.54 2.96 15.93
C LEU A 340 -6.43 2.38 16.79
N VAL A 341 -5.16 2.58 16.40
CA VAL A 341 -4.00 2.10 17.16
C VAL A 341 -4.00 2.70 18.57
N LEU A 342 -4.32 3.99 18.70
CA LEU A 342 -4.42 4.68 19.98
C LEU A 342 -5.52 4.08 20.87
N ILE A 343 -6.71 3.80 20.31
CA ILE A 343 -7.83 3.16 21.02
C ILE A 343 -7.45 1.75 21.48
N VAL A 344 -6.76 0.95 20.64
CA VAL A 344 -6.23 -0.37 21.03
C VAL A 344 -5.25 -0.23 22.21
N GLY A 345 -4.39 0.79 22.21
CA GLY A 345 -3.49 1.11 23.31
C GLY A 345 -4.21 1.39 24.63
N TRP A 346 -5.24 2.24 24.58
CA TRP A 346 -6.08 2.54 25.75
C TRP A 346 -6.85 1.31 26.23
N ALA A 347 -7.46 0.53 25.34
CA ALA A 347 -8.13 -0.71 25.68
C ALA A 347 -7.17 -1.69 26.36
N ALA A 348 -5.94 -1.82 25.84
CA ALA A 348 -4.91 -2.67 26.43
C ALA A 348 -4.53 -2.21 27.85
N LEU A 349 -4.43 -0.90 28.09
CA LEU A 349 -4.16 -0.35 29.42
C LEU A 349 -5.35 -0.58 30.37
N LEU A 350 -6.58 -0.28 29.94
CA LEU A 350 -7.77 -0.45 30.76
C LEU A 350 -7.98 -1.91 31.19
N ILE A 351 -7.80 -2.87 30.28
CA ILE A 351 -7.88 -4.31 30.60
C ILE A 351 -6.89 -4.70 31.72
N LYS A 352 -5.70 -4.07 31.78
CA LYS A 352 -4.73 -4.30 32.87
C LYS A 352 -5.26 -3.81 34.21
N LEU A 353 -5.92 -2.66 34.21
CA LEU A 353 -6.39 -1.98 35.41
C LEU A 353 -7.65 -2.61 35.99
N VAL A 354 -8.42 -3.33 35.18
CA VAL A 354 -9.60 -4.09 35.64
C VAL A 354 -9.16 -5.20 36.61
N PRO A 355 -9.78 -5.31 37.81
CA PRO A 355 -9.47 -6.37 38.75
C PRO A 355 -9.67 -7.76 38.13
N ALA A 356 -8.73 -8.68 38.40
CA ALA A 356 -8.76 -10.04 37.86
C ALA A 356 -10.02 -10.85 38.26
N THR A 357 -10.76 -10.40 39.27
CA THR A 357 -12.03 -10.97 39.71
C THR A 357 -13.22 -10.63 38.80
N TRP A 358 -13.11 -9.57 38.00
CA TRP A 358 -14.15 -9.11 37.07
C TRP A 358 -13.97 -9.68 35.66
N LEU A 359 -12.78 -10.19 35.39
CA LEU A 359 -12.49 -10.88 34.14
C LEU A 359 -12.81 -12.37 34.30
N PRO A 360 -13.61 -12.97 33.39
CA PRO A 360 -13.93 -14.38 33.49
C PRO A 360 -12.64 -15.21 33.48
N ARG A 361 -12.48 -16.10 34.47
CA ARG A 361 -11.37 -17.06 34.55
C ARG A 361 -11.48 -18.01 33.35
N SER A 362 -10.83 -17.65 32.25
CA SER A 362 -10.84 -18.46 31.03
C SER A 362 -9.82 -19.59 31.13
N SER A 363 -10.30 -20.82 30.93
CA SER A 363 -9.44 -21.99 30.72
C SER A 363 -8.60 -21.83 29.45
N ARG A 364 -7.51 -22.60 29.33
CA ARG A 364 -6.65 -22.60 28.14
C ARG A 364 -7.43 -22.91 26.86
N SER A 365 -8.43 -23.79 26.94
CA SER A 365 -9.34 -24.11 25.84
C SER A 365 -10.27 -22.95 25.48
N MET A 366 -10.78 -22.21 26.47
CA MET A 366 -11.61 -21.02 26.23
C MET A 366 -10.80 -19.89 25.56
N ARG A 367 -9.54 -19.68 25.95
CA ARG A 367 -8.66 -18.69 25.29
C ARG A 367 -8.36 -19.03 23.84
N ALA A 368 -8.13 -20.33 23.56
CA ALA A 368 -7.95 -20.82 22.19
C ALA A 368 -9.23 -20.68 21.37
N ARG A 369 -10.40 -20.97 21.95
CA ARG A 369 -11.71 -20.80 21.30
C ARG A 369 -12.03 -19.34 21.01
N VAL A 370 -11.73 -18.40 21.91
CA VAL A 370 -12.00 -16.97 21.66
C VAL A 370 -11.04 -16.39 20.62
N LEU A 371 -9.76 -16.80 20.63
CA LEU A 371 -8.85 -16.44 19.54
C LEU A 371 -9.33 -17.04 18.21
N ALA A 372 -9.69 -18.32 18.20
CA ALA A 372 -10.22 -19.00 17.01
C ALA A 372 -11.53 -18.36 16.54
N ALA A 373 -12.42 -17.94 17.45
CA ALA A 373 -13.67 -17.26 17.12
C ALA A 373 -13.44 -15.83 16.63
N GLY A 374 -12.46 -15.09 17.17
CA GLY A 374 -12.09 -13.76 16.70
C GLY A 374 -11.45 -13.81 15.32
N VAL A 375 -10.51 -14.74 15.12
CA VAL A 375 -9.91 -15.02 13.80
C VAL A 375 -10.97 -15.52 12.83
N ALA A 376 -11.85 -16.44 13.24
CA ALA A 376 -12.95 -16.91 12.41
C ALA A 376 -13.95 -15.81 12.10
N ALA A 377 -14.26 -14.90 13.03
CA ALA A 377 -15.16 -13.77 12.76
C ALA A 377 -14.53 -12.80 11.77
N VAL A 378 -13.23 -12.50 11.91
CA VAL A 378 -12.49 -11.69 10.92
C VAL A 378 -12.48 -12.38 9.56
N LEU A 379 -12.13 -13.67 9.51
CA LEU A 379 -12.15 -14.46 8.28
C LEU A 379 -13.56 -14.59 7.68
N VAL A 380 -14.60 -14.74 8.49
CA VAL A 380 -15.99 -14.83 8.02
C VAL A 380 -16.46 -13.48 7.50
N VAL A 381 -16.17 -12.38 8.17
CA VAL A 381 -16.52 -11.05 7.67
C VAL A 381 -15.74 -10.76 6.40
N LEU A 382 -14.45 -11.10 6.34
CA LEU A 382 -13.63 -10.96 5.15
C LEU A 382 -14.15 -11.82 4.00
N SER A 383 -14.42 -13.10 4.22
CA SER A 383 -15.03 -13.99 3.23
C SER A 383 -16.42 -13.55 2.81
N ALA A 384 -17.22 -13.00 3.73
CA ALA A 384 -18.53 -12.43 3.43
C ALA A 384 -18.40 -11.14 2.61
N THR A 385 -17.47 -10.24 2.93
CA THR A 385 -17.16 -9.05 2.12
C THR A 385 -16.57 -9.44 0.76
N GLN A 386 -15.79 -10.52 0.68
CA GLN A 386 -15.27 -11.06 -0.58
C GLN A 386 -16.42 -11.61 -1.42
N THR A 387 -17.29 -12.43 -0.83
CA THR A 387 -18.42 -13.05 -1.54
C THR A 387 -19.45 -12.01 -1.96
N ILE A 388 -19.85 -11.12 -1.06
CA ILE A 388 -20.79 -10.03 -1.34
C ILE A 388 -20.18 -9.05 -2.33
N GLY A 389 -18.93 -8.64 -2.14
CA GLY A 389 -18.25 -7.73 -3.05
C GLY A 389 -18.10 -8.32 -4.45
N PHE A 390 -17.72 -9.59 -4.56
CA PHE A 390 -17.60 -10.29 -5.83
C PHE A 390 -18.96 -10.50 -6.53
N LEU A 391 -20.04 -10.73 -5.77
CA LEU A 391 -21.38 -11.02 -6.33
C LEU A 391 -22.25 -9.78 -6.57
N GLN A 392 -22.10 -8.71 -5.78
CA GLN A 392 -23.05 -7.59 -5.76
C GLN A 392 -22.44 -6.25 -6.17
N LEU A 393 -21.13 -6.06 -5.97
CA LEU A 393 -20.48 -4.83 -6.37
C LEU A 393 -19.91 -5.02 -7.79
N PRO A 394 -19.99 -3.99 -8.64
CA PRO A 394 -19.21 -3.95 -9.87
C PRO A 394 -17.76 -4.37 -9.58
N SER A 395 -17.15 -5.16 -10.48
CA SER A 395 -15.74 -5.51 -10.35
C SER A 395 -14.94 -4.22 -10.11
N PRO A 396 -13.89 -4.18 -9.28
CA PRO A 396 -12.98 -3.03 -9.27
C PRO A 396 -12.47 -2.70 -10.69
N ALA A 397 -12.45 -3.71 -11.58
CA ALA A 397 -12.26 -3.56 -13.03
C ALA A 397 -13.39 -2.84 -13.80
N THR A 398 -14.41 -2.32 -13.12
CA THR A 398 -15.38 -1.38 -13.70
C THR A 398 -14.96 0.08 -13.49
N GLU A 399 -13.87 0.33 -12.75
CA GLU A 399 -13.08 1.55 -12.92
C GLU A 399 -12.28 1.52 -14.24
N ALA A 400 -11.96 0.32 -14.75
CA ALA A 400 -11.36 0.21 -16.06
C ALA A 400 -12.38 0.57 -17.13
N ASP A 401 -11.94 1.40 -18.06
CA ASP A 401 -12.77 1.92 -19.13
C ASP A 401 -13.28 0.76 -19.99
N PRO A 402 -14.60 0.60 -20.20
CA PRO A 402 -15.14 -0.36 -21.17
C PRO A 402 -14.45 -0.23 -22.54
N GLY A 403 -14.01 0.99 -22.89
CA GLY A 403 -13.24 1.24 -24.09
C GLY A 403 -11.87 0.58 -24.12
N THR A 404 -11.20 0.39 -22.98
CA THR A 404 -9.90 -0.29 -22.94
C THR A 404 -10.01 -1.76 -23.38
N ARG A 405 -11.05 -2.48 -22.94
CA ARG A 405 -11.30 -3.87 -23.38
C ARG A 405 -11.52 -3.93 -24.89
N THR A 406 -12.39 -3.07 -25.41
CA THR A 406 -12.68 -3.03 -26.84
C THR A 406 -11.45 -2.63 -27.65
N ALA A 407 -10.66 -1.67 -27.18
CA ALA A 407 -9.40 -1.28 -27.80
C ALA A 407 -8.40 -2.44 -27.83
N ALA A 408 -8.23 -3.16 -26.73
CA ALA A 408 -7.32 -4.31 -26.67
C ALA A 408 -7.71 -5.41 -27.67
N ALA A 409 -8.99 -5.76 -27.73
CA ALA A 409 -9.49 -6.76 -28.68
C ALA A 409 -9.29 -6.34 -30.15
N LEU A 410 -9.54 -5.07 -30.47
CA LEU A 410 -9.34 -4.54 -31.84
C LEU A 410 -7.86 -4.45 -32.22
N VAL A 411 -7.01 -4.04 -31.28
CA VAL A 411 -5.55 -4.02 -31.47
C VAL A 411 -5.02 -5.43 -31.70
N GLU A 412 -5.39 -6.41 -30.88
CA GLU A 412 -4.98 -7.80 -31.05
C GLU A 412 -5.46 -8.38 -32.38
N ALA A 413 -6.69 -8.09 -32.79
CA ALA A 413 -7.20 -8.48 -34.10
C ALA A 413 -6.38 -7.87 -35.25
N SER A 414 -5.97 -6.61 -35.11
CA SER A 414 -5.12 -5.92 -36.10
C SER A 414 -3.69 -6.49 -36.19
N LEU A 415 -3.22 -7.12 -35.12
CA LEU A 415 -1.91 -7.75 -35.03
C LEU A 415 -1.94 -9.26 -35.30
N ALA A 416 -3.12 -9.88 -35.44
CA ALA A 416 -3.28 -11.33 -35.52
C ALA A 416 -2.53 -11.99 -36.69
N SER A 417 -2.34 -11.26 -37.79
CA SER A 417 -1.59 -11.72 -38.97
C SER A 417 -0.08 -11.48 -38.88
N GLN A 418 0.37 -10.76 -37.84
CA GLN A 418 1.77 -10.40 -37.65
C GLN A 418 2.47 -11.40 -36.73
N PRO A 419 3.77 -11.68 -36.96
CA PRO A 419 4.54 -12.43 -35.99
C PRO A 419 4.61 -11.66 -34.66
N ARG A 420 4.61 -12.38 -33.53
CA ARG A 420 4.76 -11.79 -32.19
C ARG A 420 6.15 -11.14 -32.04
N GLN A 421 6.26 -9.90 -32.48
CA GLN A 421 7.46 -9.07 -32.45
C GLN A 421 7.27 -7.89 -31.49
N PRO A 422 8.35 -7.23 -31.05
CA PRO A 422 8.23 -6.08 -30.15
C PRO A 422 7.37 -4.96 -30.73
N VAL A 423 6.41 -4.50 -29.93
CA VAL A 423 5.47 -3.42 -30.25
C VAL A 423 5.85 -2.17 -29.47
N LEU A 424 6.05 -1.06 -30.17
CA LEU A 424 6.23 0.26 -29.57
C LEU A 424 4.87 0.87 -29.24
N VAL A 425 4.64 1.25 -27.99
CA VAL A 425 3.45 1.98 -27.55
C VAL A 425 3.81 3.46 -27.39
N THR A 426 3.13 4.29 -28.16
CA THR A 426 3.24 5.75 -28.17
C THR A 426 1.95 6.35 -27.64
N ILE A 427 2.05 7.13 -26.57
CA ILE A 427 0.93 7.78 -25.92
C ILE A 427 1.06 9.28 -26.20
N VAL A 428 0.11 9.84 -26.95
CA VAL A 428 0.23 11.24 -27.45
C VAL A 428 -0.03 12.28 -26.37
N SER A 429 -0.84 11.95 -25.37
CA SER A 429 -1.08 12.83 -24.22
C SER A 429 -1.50 12.04 -22.98
N LEU A 430 -1.48 12.71 -21.83
CA LEU A 430 -1.78 12.11 -20.54
C LEU A 430 -3.17 11.43 -20.54
N ASP A 431 -4.19 12.00 -21.18
CA ASP A 431 -5.54 11.41 -21.15
C ASP A 431 -5.62 10.01 -21.80
N ALA A 432 -4.67 9.66 -22.69
CA ALA A 432 -4.63 8.36 -23.36
C ALA A 432 -3.82 7.29 -22.60
N TRP A 433 -3.03 7.68 -21.58
CA TRP A 433 -2.14 6.73 -20.90
C TRP A 433 -2.89 5.57 -20.21
N PRO A 434 -4.06 5.76 -19.56
CA PRO A 434 -4.69 4.67 -18.83
C PRO A 434 -5.07 3.51 -19.74
N ALA A 435 -5.76 3.81 -20.84
CA ALA A 435 -6.16 2.80 -21.81
C ALA A 435 -4.95 2.18 -22.53
N ALA A 436 -3.93 2.98 -22.86
CA ALA A 436 -2.70 2.46 -23.46
C ALA A 436 -1.97 1.47 -22.53
N ALA A 437 -1.94 1.73 -21.22
CA ALA A 437 -1.39 0.80 -20.23
C ALA A 437 -2.20 -0.50 -20.17
N GLY A 438 -3.53 -0.41 -20.18
CA GLY A 438 -4.39 -1.60 -20.19
C GLY A 438 -4.24 -2.44 -21.47
N VAL A 439 -4.18 -1.82 -22.64
CA VAL A 439 -3.88 -2.53 -23.91
C VAL A 439 -2.48 -3.16 -23.86
N SER A 440 -1.48 -2.45 -23.33
CA SER A 440 -0.11 -2.97 -23.16
C SER A 440 -0.10 -4.23 -22.28
N LEU A 441 -0.82 -4.22 -21.16
CA LEU A 441 -0.97 -5.38 -20.28
C LEU A 441 -1.57 -6.59 -21.04
N GLN A 442 -2.65 -6.38 -21.81
CA GLN A 442 -3.27 -7.48 -22.58
C GLN A 442 -2.32 -8.04 -23.63
N LEU A 443 -1.61 -7.17 -24.35
CA LEU A 443 -0.57 -7.59 -25.30
C LEU A 443 0.51 -8.46 -24.64
N ILE A 444 1.01 -8.05 -23.47
CA ILE A 444 2.01 -8.82 -22.70
C ILE A 444 1.45 -10.19 -22.30
N LYS A 445 0.21 -10.26 -21.81
CA LYS A 445 -0.47 -11.51 -21.45
C LYS A 445 -0.66 -12.45 -22.65
N HIS A 446 -0.85 -11.89 -23.85
CA HIS A 446 -0.95 -12.65 -25.10
C HIS A 446 0.40 -12.87 -25.80
N GLY A 447 1.51 -12.59 -25.12
CA GLY A 447 2.87 -12.93 -25.54
C GLY A 447 3.53 -11.93 -26.48
N TRP A 448 2.99 -10.71 -26.59
CA TRP A 448 3.63 -9.62 -27.33
C TRP A 448 4.61 -8.87 -26.42
N PRO A 449 5.91 -8.77 -26.78
CA PRO A 449 6.82 -7.86 -26.10
C PRO A 449 6.37 -6.42 -26.36
N VAL A 450 6.22 -5.63 -25.30
CA VAL A 450 5.83 -4.22 -25.40
C VAL A 450 7.00 -3.33 -24.98
N SER A 451 7.20 -2.25 -25.71
CA SER A 451 8.15 -1.19 -25.38
C SER A 451 7.46 0.17 -25.42
N VAL A 452 7.95 1.14 -24.65
CA VAL A 452 7.41 2.49 -24.54
C VAL A 452 8.49 3.54 -24.83
N ARG A 453 8.03 4.73 -25.21
CA ARG A 453 8.91 5.89 -25.42
C ARG A 453 9.51 6.39 -24.10
N PRO A 454 10.68 7.09 -24.14
CA PRO A 454 11.38 7.60 -22.95
C PRO A 454 10.52 8.34 -21.94
N GLU A 455 9.57 9.14 -22.40
CA GLU A 455 8.65 9.91 -21.58
C GLU A 455 7.75 9.06 -20.67
N TYR A 456 7.51 7.77 -20.99
CA TYR A 456 6.70 6.85 -20.18
C TYR A 456 7.53 5.75 -19.51
N GLN A 457 8.85 5.72 -19.70
CA GLN A 457 9.73 4.73 -19.06
C GLN A 457 9.68 4.79 -17.54
N PHE A 458 9.45 5.96 -16.94
CA PHE A 458 9.33 6.08 -15.49
C PHE A 458 8.20 5.21 -14.92
N MET A 459 7.14 4.98 -15.71
CA MET A 459 5.95 4.24 -15.32
C MET A 459 6.08 2.75 -15.64
N PHE A 460 6.46 2.41 -16.87
CA PHE A 460 6.56 1.02 -17.33
C PHE A 460 7.88 0.34 -16.95
N GLY A 461 8.90 1.12 -16.56
CA GLY A 461 10.24 0.70 -16.17
C GLY A 461 11.23 0.54 -17.34
N ASP A 462 12.53 0.59 -17.01
CA ASP A 462 13.64 0.59 -17.97
C ASP A 462 13.68 -0.66 -18.85
N GLN A 463 13.12 -1.78 -18.37
CA GLN A 463 12.99 -3.03 -19.13
C GLN A 463 12.07 -2.92 -20.36
N MET A 464 11.16 -1.95 -20.37
CA MET A 464 10.24 -1.72 -21.50
C MET A 464 10.70 -0.54 -22.36
N ARG A 465 11.95 -0.10 -22.22
CA ARG A 465 12.51 0.95 -23.07
C ARG A 465 12.53 0.54 -24.53
N ALA A 466 12.08 1.44 -25.40
CA ALA A 466 12.27 1.32 -26.85
C ALA A 466 13.75 1.08 -27.24
N THR A 467 13.96 0.14 -28.13
CA THR A 467 15.27 -0.35 -28.59
C THR A 467 15.56 -0.02 -30.06
N GLY A 468 14.56 0.47 -30.79
CA GLY A 468 14.62 0.67 -32.25
C GLY A 468 14.44 -0.64 -33.03
N ARG A 469 14.18 -1.76 -32.37
CA ARG A 469 13.91 -3.08 -32.98
C ARG A 469 12.43 -3.39 -33.08
N GLU A 470 11.57 -2.48 -32.61
CA GLU A 470 10.13 -2.63 -32.67
C GLU A 470 9.69 -2.67 -34.13
N SER A 471 8.76 -3.56 -34.46
CA SER A 471 8.33 -3.79 -35.85
C SER A 471 6.96 -3.18 -36.13
N VAL A 472 6.23 -2.83 -35.07
CA VAL A 472 4.95 -2.12 -35.10
C VAL A 472 4.96 -1.06 -34.03
N GLU A 473 4.38 0.10 -34.33
CA GLU A 473 4.08 1.14 -33.36
C GLU A 473 2.56 1.30 -33.24
N LEU A 474 2.06 1.29 -32.01
CA LEU A 474 0.69 1.62 -31.64
C LEU A 474 0.66 3.04 -31.09
N VAL A 475 -0.12 3.92 -31.72
CA VAL A 475 -0.26 5.32 -31.33
C VAL A 475 -1.64 5.55 -30.75
N PHE A 476 -1.68 5.94 -29.48
CA PHE A 476 -2.90 6.21 -28.73
C PHE A 476 -3.15 7.71 -28.65
N VAL A 477 -4.27 8.17 -29.21
CA VAL A 477 -4.62 9.58 -29.36
C VAL A 477 -6.01 9.83 -28.76
N PRO A 478 -6.15 10.64 -27.71
CA PRO A 478 -7.48 10.97 -27.20
C PRO A 478 -8.14 12.03 -28.07
N GLN A 479 -9.47 12.06 -28.06
CA GLN A 479 -10.29 12.99 -28.84
C GLN A 479 -9.87 14.46 -28.64
N THR A 480 -9.46 14.84 -27.43
CA THR A 480 -8.98 16.18 -27.08
C THR A 480 -7.74 16.62 -27.87
N SER A 481 -6.89 15.66 -28.28
CA SER A 481 -5.65 15.91 -29.01
C SER A 481 -5.74 15.57 -30.50
N LEU A 482 -6.86 14.99 -30.95
CA LEU A 482 -7.01 14.45 -32.31
C LEU A 482 -6.87 15.51 -33.40
N SER A 483 -7.32 16.74 -33.16
CA SER A 483 -7.24 17.85 -34.12
C SER A 483 -5.81 18.37 -34.33
N GLN A 484 -4.92 18.14 -33.36
CA GLN A 484 -3.52 18.53 -33.40
C GLN A 484 -2.61 17.39 -33.90
N PHE A 485 -3.15 16.18 -33.97
CA PHE A 485 -2.44 14.99 -34.42
C PHE A 485 -2.54 14.83 -35.94
N ASP A 486 -1.41 14.64 -36.62
CA ASP A 486 -1.37 14.41 -38.07
C ASP A 486 -1.86 13.00 -38.43
N GLN A 487 -3.16 12.87 -38.60
CA GLN A 487 -3.83 11.62 -38.99
C GLN A 487 -3.44 11.13 -40.39
N HIS A 488 -2.84 11.98 -41.21
CA HIS A 488 -2.42 11.66 -42.58
C HIS A 488 -0.91 11.42 -42.70
N ALA A 489 -0.23 11.31 -41.55
CA ALA A 489 1.19 10.99 -41.51
C ALA A 489 1.48 9.70 -42.30
N PRO A 490 2.49 9.67 -43.18
CA PRO A 490 2.80 8.49 -43.99
C PRO A 490 3.02 7.24 -43.14
N GLY A 491 2.41 6.12 -43.55
CA GLY A 491 2.54 4.82 -42.88
C GLY A 491 1.66 4.65 -41.64
N LEU A 492 0.83 5.64 -41.30
CA LEU A 492 -0.16 5.53 -40.23
C LEU A 492 -1.45 4.88 -40.75
N THR A 493 -1.95 3.87 -40.03
CA THR A 493 -3.20 3.16 -40.34
C THR A 493 -4.13 3.22 -39.15
N PHE A 494 -5.40 3.57 -39.38
CA PHE A 494 -6.40 3.58 -38.33
C PHE A 494 -6.78 2.15 -37.91
N VAL A 495 -6.82 1.90 -36.60
CA VAL A 495 -7.21 0.60 -36.03
C VAL A 495 -8.58 0.67 -35.39
N ALA A 496 -8.77 1.63 -34.48
CA ALA A 496 -9.97 1.71 -33.67
C ALA A 496 -10.26 3.13 -33.20
N ALA A 497 -11.54 3.44 -33.03
CA ALA A 497 -12.03 4.58 -32.28
C ALA A 497 -12.99 4.03 -31.23
N VAL A 498 -12.60 4.16 -29.97
CA VAL A 498 -13.32 3.53 -28.87
C VAL A 498 -13.76 4.59 -27.87
N PRO A 499 -15.05 4.67 -27.52
CA PRO A 499 -15.50 5.56 -26.46
C PRO A 499 -14.80 5.19 -25.16
N THR A 500 -14.11 6.17 -24.57
CA THR A 500 -13.40 6.04 -23.31
C THR A 500 -14.00 7.01 -22.31
N CYS A 501 -14.81 6.52 -21.36
CA CYS A 501 -15.48 7.31 -20.31
C CYS A 501 -16.39 8.47 -20.79
N GLY A 502 -17.67 8.18 -21.04
CA GLY A 502 -18.74 9.20 -21.20
C GLY A 502 -18.80 9.92 -22.56
N ALA A 503 -19.85 10.72 -22.78
CA ALA A 503 -20.07 11.40 -24.06
C ALA A 503 -18.98 12.45 -24.34
N GLY A 504 -18.25 12.30 -25.46
CA GLY A 504 -17.23 13.26 -25.90
C GLY A 504 -15.77 12.86 -25.61
N CYS A 505 -15.54 11.68 -25.03
CA CYS A 505 -14.20 11.13 -24.83
C CYS A 505 -14.04 9.86 -25.67
N THR A 506 -13.35 9.96 -26.80
CA THR A 506 -13.05 8.82 -27.69
C THR A 506 -11.54 8.65 -27.78
N LEU A 507 -11.05 7.43 -27.60
CA LEU A 507 -9.66 7.06 -27.84
C LEU A 507 -9.51 6.52 -29.25
N TYR A 508 -8.61 7.12 -30.01
CA TYR A 508 -8.24 6.69 -31.34
C TYR A 508 -6.92 5.92 -31.26
N VAL A 509 -6.90 4.74 -31.85
CA VAL A 509 -5.72 3.89 -31.94
C VAL A 509 -5.32 3.76 -33.39
N PHE A 510 -4.04 4.02 -33.65
CA PHE A 510 -3.43 3.88 -34.96
C PHE A 510 -2.26 2.90 -34.89
N THR A 511 -1.98 2.21 -35.98
CA THR A 511 -0.74 1.46 -36.18
C THR A 511 0.17 2.22 -37.13
N ARG A 512 1.47 2.10 -36.93
CA ARG A 512 2.49 2.61 -37.85
C ARG A 512 3.62 1.60 -37.95
N THR A 513 4.20 1.42 -39.13
CA THR A 513 5.49 0.75 -39.25
C THR A 513 6.56 1.71 -38.72
N PRO A 514 7.23 1.42 -37.60
CA PRO A 514 8.11 2.39 -36.95
C PRO A 514 9.25 2.78 -37.89
N ALA A 515 9.44 4.08 -38.07
CA ALA A 515 10.72 4.59 -38.54
C ALA A 515 11.76 4.30 -37.44
N ALA A 516 13.01 3.98 -37.81
CA ALA A 516 14.07 3.76 -36.84
C ALA A 516 14.08 4.89 -35.80
N VAL A 517 13.81 4.55 -34.53
CA VAL A 517 13.79 5.51 -33.43
C VAL A 517 15.22 6.03 -33.27
N PRO A 518 15.47 7.35 -33.37
CA PRO A 518 16.80 7.91 -33.18
C PRO A 518 17.30 7.78 -31.74
#